data_AF-A0A183HX58-F1
#
_entry.id   AF-A0A183HX58-F1
#
_cell.length_a   1.000
_cell.length_b   1.000
_cell.length_c   1.000
_cell.angle_alpha   90.00
_cell.angle_beta   90.00
_cell.angle_gamma   90.00
#
_symmetry.space_group_name_H-M   'P 1'
#
loop_
_entity.id
_entity.type
_entity.pdbx_description
1 polymer ?
#
loop_
_entity_poly.entity_id
_entity_poly.type
_entity_poly.pdbx_seq_one_letter_code
_entity_poly.pdbx_strand_id
1 'polypeptide(L)'
;KFQRPVDKVNLSSLNKDSNLKRKLILWKFESDLKVVYEKFVTAIERLAGENIEKLGILSCRCALELLIARAEQEQKLLSLLINKLGHPNKTLATRICGYLLQLTRKQPLMRPIVVKEVERLIYRKNISCHTQLHAISFLSQMNLHGCDSTLASTLLNIYIGLFRMLVLNKKMDDKMLNVLLSATNRAFSFAKGFLYCEFSI
;
A
#
# COMPACT_ATOMS: atom_id res chain seq x y z
N LYS A 1 9.13 -15.37 0.76
CA LYS A 1 10.60 -15.17 0.83
C LYS A 1 11.13 -15.07 -0.59
N PHE A 2 11.66 -13.92 -1.00
CA PHE A 2 12.15 -13.71 -2.36
C PHE A 2 13.50 -14.40 -2.55
N GLN A 3 13.62 -15.18 -3.63
CA GLN A 3 14.83 -15.92 -3.97
C GLN A 3 15.89 -14.94 -4.47
N ARG A 4 16.96 -14.78 -3.69
CA ARG A 4 18.04 -13.85 -4.04
C ARG A 4 18.90 -14.47 -5.14
N PRO A 5 19.51 -13.66 -6.03
CA PRO A 5 20.43 -14.18 -7.04
C PRO A 5 21.57 -15.02 -6.45
N VAL A 6 22.03 -14.68 -5.24
CA VAL A 6 23.03 -15.45 -4.48
C VAL A 6 22.55 -16.84 -4.06
N ASP A 7 21.24 -17.05 -3.92
CA ASP A 7 20.66 -18.33 -3.54
C ASP A 7 20.67 -19.34 -4.71
N LYS A 8 20.88 -18.85 -5.95
CA LYS A 8 20.95 -19.70 -7.16
C LYS A 8 22.34 -20.25 -7.43
N VAL A 9 23.37 -19.79 -6.72
CA VAL A 9 24.73 -20.29 -6.92
C VAL A 9 24.91 -21.56 -6.10
N ASN A 10 24.71 -22.73 -6.71
CA ASN A 10 25.09 -24.01 -6.09
C ASN A 10 26.62 -24.12 -6.04
N LEU A 11 27.21 -23.78 -4.89
CA LEU A 11 28.67 -23.76 -4.65
C LEU A 11 29.23 -25.10 -4.15
N SER A 12 28.53 -26.22 -4.37
CA SER A 12 28.95 -27.54 -3.87
C SER A 12 30.06 -28.22 -4.69
N SER A 13 30.41 -27.71 -5.87
CA SER A 13 31.46 -28.29 -6.71
C SER A 13 32.69 -27.38 -6.83
N LEU A 14 33.77 -27.80 -6.17
CA LEU A 14 35.19 -27.40 -6.29
C LEU A 14 35.66 -26.11 -5.55
N ASN A 15 36.65 -26.30 -4.66
CA ASN A 15 37.44 -25.36 -3.85
C ASN A 15 36.70 -24.35 -2.95
N LYS A 16 36.65 -24.66 -1.64
CA LYS A 16 36.05 -23.84 -0.56
C LYS A 16 36.49 -22.36 -0.60
N ASP A 17 37.77 -22.09 -0.82
CA ASP A 17 38.31 -20.71 -0.81
C ASP A 17 37.92 -19.91 -2.06
N SER A 18 37.87 -20.56 -3.22
CA SER A 18 37.45 -19.90 -4.48
C SER A 18 35.95 -19.57 -4.45
N ASN A 19 35.16 -20.44 -3.83
CA ASN A 19 33.73 -20.28 -3.62
C ASN A 19 33.43 -19.17 -2.60
N LEU A 20 34.23 -19.06 -1.54
CA LEU A 20 34.13 -17.94 -0.59
C LEU A 20 34.42 -16.60 -1.26
N LYS A 21 35.50 -16.50 -2.06
CA LYS A 21 35.83 -15.28 -2.82
C LYS A 21 34.71 -14.87 -3.77
N ARG A 22 34.14 -15.81 -4.55
CA ARG A 22 32.99 -15.53 -5.42
C ARG A 22 31.77 -15.05 -4.64
N LYS A 23 31.49 -15.67 -3.48
CA LYS A 23 30.39 -15.26 -2.61
C LYS A 23 30.57 -13.83 -2.09
N LEU A 24 31.77 -13.46 -1.65
CA LEU A 24 32.09 -12.11 -1.20
C LEU A 24 31.92 -11.07 -2.31
N ILE A 25 32.34 -11.38 -3.53
CA ILE A 25 32.15 -10.50 -4.70
C ILE A 25 30.66 -10.29 -4.98
N LEU A 26 29.86 -11.36 -4.99
CA LEU A 26 28.42 -11.26 -5.21
C LEU A 26 27.72 -10.49 -4.10
N TRP A 27 28.12 -10.67 -2.83
CA TRP A 27 27.60 -9.90 -1.71
C TRP A 27 27.95 -8.42 -1.82
N LYS A 28 29.18 -8.09 -2.20
CA LYS A 28 29.60 -6.70 -2.42
C LYS A 28 28.79 -6.06 -3.56
N PHE A 29 28.65 -6.77 -4.68
CA PHE A 29 27.82 -6.33 -5.80
C PHE A 29 26.35 -6.12 -5.39
N GLU A 30 25.74 -7.05 -4.64
CA GLU A 30 24.37 -6.90 -4.14
C GLU A 30 24.24 -5.67 -3.22
N SER A 31 25.23 -5.44 -2.35
CA SER A 31 25.26 -4.26 -1.49
C SER A 31 25.33 -2.97 -2.30
N ASP A 32 26.19 -2.90 -3.31
CA ASP A 32 26.35 -1.71 -4.15
C ASP A 32 25.10 -1.45 -4.99
N LEU A 33 24.48 -2.50 -5.52
CA LEU A 33 23.21 -2.41 -6.25
C LEU A 33 22.08 -1.87 -5.37
N LYS A 34 22.01 -2.29 -4.10
CA LYS A 34 21.04 -1.77 -3.13
C LYS A 34 21.22 -0.28 -2.89
N VAL A 35 22.47 0.19 -2.75
CA VAL A 35 22.77 1.62 -2.56
C VAL A 35 22.33 2.42 -3.79
N VAL A 36 22.57 1.93 -5.01
CA VAL A 36 22.12 2.58 -6.24
C VAL A 36 20.60 2.62 -6.32
N TYR A 37 19.93 1.53 -5.97
CA TYR A 37 18.47 1.45 -5.94
C TYR A 37 17.86 2.44 -4.94
N GLU A 38 18.44 2.55 -3.73
CA GLU A 38 18.01 3.51 -2.72
C GLU A 38 18.12 4.95 -3.22
N LYS A 39 19.22 5.29 -3.90
CA LYS A 39 19.39 6.62 -4.54
C LYS A 39 18.30 6.87 -5.58
N PHE A 40 17.95 5.86 -6.38
CA PHE A 40 16.89 5.97 -7.37
C PHE A 40 15.51 6.19 -6.74
N VAL A 41 15.14 5.41 -5.72
CA VAL A 41 13.88 5.59 -4.98
C VAL A 41 13.80 6.97 -4.33
N THR A 42 14.91 7.44 -3.76
CA THR A 42 14.99 8.78 -3.16
C THR A 42 14.83 9.89 -4.20
N ALA A 43 15.37 9.70 -5.41
CA ALA A 43 15.14 10.62 -6.52
C ALA A 43 13.67 10.65 -6.94
N ILE A 44 12.99 9.49 -7.02
CA ILE A 44 11.55 9.42 -7.32
C ILE A 44 10.74 10.15 -6.24
N GLU A 45 11.06 9.93 -4.96
CA GLU A 45 10.40 10.60 -3.84
C GLU A 45 10.53 12.13 -3.94
N ARG A 46 11.73 12.63 -4.27
CA ARG A 46 11.96 14.06 -4.50
C ARG A 46 11.12 14.59 -5.65
N LEU A 47 11.13 13.92 -6.80
CA LEU A 47 10.37 14.34 -7.99
C LEU A 47 8.85 14.29 -7.76
N ALA A 48 8.38 13.33 -6.96
CA ALA A 48 6.98 13.26 -6.55
C ALA A 48 6.58 14.40 -5.59
N GLY A 49 7.54 14.99 -4.89
CA GLY A 49 7.38 16.13 -3.98
C GLY A 49 7.21 17.47 -4.67
N GLU A 50 7.65 17.60 -5.92
CA GLU A 50 7.58 18.84 -6.69
C GLU A 50 6.12 19.24 -7.04
N ASN A 51 5.86 20.54 -7.14
CA ASN A 51 4.52 21.08 -7.43
C ASN A 51 4.07 20.91 -8.90
N ILE A 52 4.83 20.15 -9.70
CA ILE A 52 4.54 19.92 -11.12
C ILE A 52 3.68 18.66 -11.24
N GLU A 53 2.38 18.82 -11.52
CA GLU A 53 1.40 17.73 -11.57
C GLU A 53 1.86 16.56 -12.45
N LYS A 54 2.29 16.84 -13.68
CA LYS A 54 2.75 15.81 -14.63
C LYS A 54 3.91 14.99 -14.06
N LEU A 55 4.87 15.66 -13.42
CA LEU A 55 6.02 15.01 -12.82
C LEU A 55 5.63 14.16 -11.60
N GLY A 56 4.71 14.68 -10.77
CA GLY A 56 4.15 13.93 -9.64
C GLY A 56 3.43 12.65 -10.09
N ILE A 57 2.59 12.73 -11.13
CA ILE A 57 1.88 11.57 -11.70
C ILE A 57 2.87 10.53 -12.24
N LEU A 58 3.88 10.96 -13.01
CA LEU A 58 4.90 10.06 -13.56
C LEU A 58 5.71 9.40 -12.45
N SER A 59 6.15 10.17 -11.45
CA SER A 59 6.94 9.66 -10.33
C SER A 59 6.14 8.63 -9.52
N CYS A 60 4.86 8.90 -9.24
CA CYS A 60 3.99 7.97 -8.55
C CYS A 60 3.70 6.72 -9.40
N ARG A 61 3.57 6.86 -10.72
CA ARG A 61 3.43 5.72 -11.62
C ARG A 61 4.67 4.83 -11.60
N CYS A 62 5.87 5.43 -11.65
CA CYS A 62 7.12 4.67 -11.52
C CYS A 62 7.18 3.94 -10.18
N ALA A 63 6.80 4.59 -9.07
CA ALA A 63 6.75 3.94 -7.76
C ALA A 63 5.79 2.74 -7.71
N LEU A 64 4.62 2.84 -8.36
CA LEU A 64 3.68 1.73 -8.50
C LEU A 64 4.29 0.57 -9.30
N GLU A 65 4.89 0.87 -10.46
CA GLU A 65 5.47 -0.14 -11.35
C GLU A 65 6.62 -0.89 -10.64
N LEU A 66 7.43 -0.18 -9.85
CA LEU A 66 8.44 -0.79 -8.98
C LEU A 66 7.81 -1.75 -7.97
N LEU A 67 6.79 -1.33 -7.22
CA LEU A 67 6.10 -2.18 -6.25
C LEU A 67 5.53 -3.47 -6.87
N ILE A 68 4.89 -3.33 -8.04
CA ILE A 68 4.30 -4.47 -8.76
C ILE A 68 5.39 -5.44 -9.26
N ALA A 69 6.49 -4.92 -9.81
CA ALA A 69 7.55 -5.75 -10.38
C ALA A 69 8.43 -6.39 -9.29
N ARG A 70 8.95 -5.58 -8.36
CA ARG A 70 9.90 -5.95 -7.31
C ARG A 70 9.68 -5.04 -6.10
N ALA A 71 9.10 -5.57 -5.02
CA ALA A 71 8.88 -4.86 -3.77
C ALA A 71 10.17 -4.62 -2.93
N GLU A 72 11.26 -4.20 -3.57
CA GLU A 72 12.46 -3.72 -2.85
C GLU A 72 12.14 -2.34 -2.26
N GLN A 73 12.44 -2.11 -0.98
CA GLN A 73 12.00 -0.91 -0.24
C GLN A 73 10.47 -0.69 -0.26
N GLU A 74 9.68 -1.77 -0.20
CA GLU A 74 8.21 -1.76 -0.22
C GLU A 74 7.60 -0.67 0.66
N GLN A 75 8.02 -0.59 1.92
CA GLN A 75 7.46 0.36 2.89
C GLN A 75 7.67 1.82 2.46
N LYS A 76 8.83 2.16 1.88
CA LYS A 76 9.15 3.53 1.45
C LYS A 76 8.31 3.93 0.24
N LEU A 77 8.23 3.05 -0.76
CA LEU A 77 7.43 3.27 -1.97
C LEU A 77 5.93 3.34 -1.67
N LEU A 78 5.43 2.47 -0.79
CA LEU A 78 4.02 2.47 -0.41
C LEU A 78 3.67 3.73 0.39
N SER A 79 4.52 4.13 1.33
CA SER A 79 4.34 5.37 2.10
C SER A 79 4.34 6.60 1.18
N LEU A 80 5.22 6.63 0.17
CA LEU A 80 5.25 7.68 -0.85
C LEU A 80 3.88 7.81 -1.55
N LEU A 81 3.31 6.70 -2.02
CA LEU A 81 2.01 6.71 -2.70
C LEU A 81 0.87 7.12 -1.76
N ILE A 82 0.79 6.52 -0.58
CA ILE A 82 -0.30 6.77 0.38
C ILE A 82 -0.29 8.22 0.85
N ASN A 83 0.89 8.81 1.11
CA ASN A 83 0.99 10.22 1.47
C ASN A 83 0.43 11.16 0.38
N LYS A 84 0.45 10.74 -0.89
CA LYS A 84 -0.11 11.53 -2.01
C LYS A 84 -1.63 11.46 -2.14
N LEU A 85 -2.31 10.59 -1.38
CA LEU A 85 -3.78 10.67 -1.23
C LEU A 85 -4.22 11.98 -0.57
N GLY A 86 -3.34 12.62 0.21
CA GLY A 86 -3.60 13.92 0.84
C GLY A 86 -3.15 15.13 0.04
N HIS A 87 -2.77 14.96 -1.23
CA HIS A 87 -2.30 16.07 -2.05
C HIS A 87 -3.45 17.07 -2.35
N PRO A 88 -3.21 18.39 -2.35
CA PRO A 88 -4.25 19.39 -2.64
C PRO A 88 -4.83 19.26 -4.06
N ASN A 89 -4.04 18.74 -5.00
CA ASN A 89 -4.51 18.46 -6.35
C ASN A 89 -5.36 17.17 -6.39
N LYS A 90 -6.66 17.34 -6.64
CA LYS A 90 -7.66 16.26 -6.73
C LYS A 90 -7.39 15.27 -7.86
N THR A 91 -6.83 15.73 -8.99
CA THR A 91 -6.53 14.85 -10.14
C THR A 91 -5.47 13.82 -9.75
N LEU A 92 -4.41 14.29 -9.06
CA LEU A 92 -3.35 13.44 -8.54
C LEU A 92 -3.91 12.47 -7.50
N ALA A 93 -4.64 12.94 -6.48
CA ALA A 93 -5.22 12.07 -5.45
C ALA A 93 -6.10 10.96 -6.06
N THR A 94 -6.93 11.29 -7.06
CA THR A 94 -7.78 10.32 -7.77
C THR A 94 -6.95 9.29 -8.56
N ARG A 95 -5.88 9.73 -9.24
CA ARG A 95 -4.94 8.82 -9.92
C ARG A 95 -4.26 7.87 -8.94
N ILE A 96 -3.83 8.36 -7.77
CA ILE A 96 -3.23 7.55 -6.72
C ILE A 96 -4.21 6.50 -6.20
N CYS A 97 -5.48 6.84 -5.97
CA CYS A 97 -6.51 5.85 -5.64
C CYS A 97 -6.56 4.72 -6.69
N GLY A 98 -6.56 5.08 -7.99
CA GLY A 98 -6.52 4.11 -9.08
C GLY A 98 -5.27 3.22 -9.06
N TYR A 99 -4.10 3.80 -8.81
CA TYR A 99 -2.84 3.07 -8.68
C TYR A 99 -2.83 2.09 -7.51
N LEU A 100 -3.33 2.49 -6.33
CA LEU A 100 -3.43 1.60 -5.17
C LEU A 100 -4.46 0.48 -5.39
N LEU A 101 -5.57 0.75 -6.10
CA LEU A 101 -6.52 -0.29 -6.52
C LEU A 101 -5.87 -1.27 -7.51
N GLN A 102 -5.04 -0.79 -8.43
CA GLN A 102 -4.27 -1.64 -9.33
C GLN A 102 -3.27 -2.52 -8.56
N LEU A 103 -2.57 -1.95 -7.58
CA LEU A 103 -1.63 -2.68 -6.71
C LEU A 103 -2.34 -3.82 -5.97
N THR A 104 -3.44 -3.52 -5.29
CA THR A 104 -4.20 -4.51 -4.50
C THR A 104 -4.82 -5.63 -5.34
N ARG A 105 -5.13 -5.36 -6.63
CA ARG A 105 -5.58 -6.35 -7.60
C ARG A 105 -4.43 -7.25 -8.09
N LYS A 106 -3.27 -6.66 -8.39
CA LYS A 106 -2.10 -7.40 -8.91
C LYS A 106 -1.38 -8.21 -7.83
N GLN A 107 -1.37 -7.72 -6.58
CA GLN A 107 -0.71 -8.36 -5.44
C GLN A 107 -1.67 -8.49 -4.25
N PRO A 108 -2.51 -9.53 -4.21
CA PRO A 108 -3.46 -9.77 -3.10
C PRO A 108 -2.81 -9.81 -1.71
N LEU A 109 -1.59 -10.35 -1.63
CA LEU A 109 -0.84 -10.47 -0.37
C LEU A 109 -0.47 -9.10 0.24
N MET A 110 -0.46 -8.03 -0.54
CA MET A 110 -0.16 -6.68 -0.06
C MET A 110 -1.39 -5.95 0.50
N ARG A 111 -2.62 -6.42 0.26
CA ARG A 111 -3.84 -5.76 0.75
C ARG A 111 -3.81 -5.41 2.24
N PRO A 112 -3.50 -6.34 3.17
CA PRO A 112 -3.48 -6.02 4.60
C PRO A 112 -2.42 -4.96 4.95
N ILE A 113 -1.28 -4.96 4.24
CA ILE A 113 -0.20 -3.98 4.43
C ILE A 113 -0.69 -2.58 3.99
N VAL A 114 -1.31 -2.50 2.81
CA VAL A 114 -1.88 -1.25 2.30
C VAL A 114 -2.97 -0.71 3.23
N VAL A 115 -3.89 -1.56 3.69
CA VAL A 115 -4.95 -1.15 4.64
C VAL A 115 -4.35 -0.58 5.92
N LYS A 116 -3.33 -1.23 6.48
CA LYS A 116 -2.65 -0.77 7.71
C LYS A 116 -1.96 0.59 7.53
N GLU A 117 -1.31 0.82 6.40
CA GLU A 117 -0.68 2.13 6.13
C GLU A 117 -1.73 3.23 5.88
N VAL A 118 -2.85 2.91 5.20
CA VAL A 118 -3.95 3.87 5.03
C VAL A 118 -4.66 4.16 6.35
N GLU A 119 -4.82 3.17 7.23
CA GLU A 119 -5.33 3.37 8.59
C GLU A 119 -4.46 4.37 9.37
N ARG A 120 -3.12 4.21 9.32
CA ARG A 120 -2.18 5.16 9.93
C ARG A 120 -2.33 6.57 9.37
N LEU A 121 -2.57 6.70 8.06
CA LEU A 121 -2.86 7.99 7.45
C LEU A 121 -4.15 8.60 8.03
N ILE A 122 -5.25 7.84 8.06
CA ILE A 122 -6.57 8.30 8.51
C ILE A 122 -6.54 8.86 9.94
N TYR A 123 -5.83 8.17 10.86
CA TYR A 123 -5.74 8.55 12.28
C TYR A 123 -4.55 9.44 12.61
N ARG A 124 -3.80 9.91 11.60
CA ARG A 124 -2.69 10.84 11.81
C ARG A 124 -3.22 12.16 12.37
N LYS A 125 -2.50 12.74 13.35
CA LYS A 125 -2.79 14.08 13.87
C LYS A 125 -2.73 15.11 12.73
N ASN A 126 -3.65 16.09 12.75
CA ASN A 126 -3.71 17.22 11.81
C ASN A 126 -3.95 16.83 10.34
N ILE A 127 -4.61 15.72 10.07
CA ILE A 127 -5.00 15.37 8.70
C ILE A 127 -6.29 16.09 8.28
N SER A 128 -6.39 16.47 7.00
CA SER A 128 -7.57 17.12 6.45
C SER A 128 -8.73 16.12 6.25
N CYS A 129 -9.98 16.58 6.38
CA CYS A 129 -11.14 15.74 6.13
C CYS A 129 -11.23 15.31 4.65
N HIS A 130 -10.70 16.11 3.72
CA HIS A 130 -10.59 15.72 2.31
C HIS A 130 -9.66 14.52 2.12
N THR A 131 -8.51 14.51 2.80
CA THR A 131 -7.58 13.37 2.76
C THR A 131 -8.25 12.11 3.34
N GLN A 132 -8.97 12.24 4.45
CA GLN A 132 -9.74 11.13 5.03
C GLN A 132 -10.79 10.62 4.06
N LEU A 133 -11.50 11.51 3.36
CA LEU A 133 -12.51 11.13 2.38
C LEU A 133 -11.91 10.35 1.21
N HIS A 134 -10.75 10.78 0.69
CA HIS A 134 -10.03 10.04 -0.35
C HIS A 134 -9.54 8.68 0.14
N ALA A 135 -9.01 8.60 1.37
CA ALA A 135 -8.57 7.35 1.98
C ALA A 135 -9.73 6.35 2.16
N ILE A 136 -10.87 6.78 2.70
CA ILE A 136 -12.05 5.91 2.84
C ILE A 136 -12.58 5.50 1.47
N SER A 137 -12.63 6.44 0.51
CA SER A 137 -13.09 6.14 -0.86
C SER A 137 -12.21 5.08 -1.52
N PHE A 138 -10.90 5.11 -1.29
CA PHE A 138 -9.99 4.05 -1.70
C PHE A 138 -10.32 2.72 -1.01
N LEU A 139 -10.41 2.71 0.33
CA LEU A 139 -10.69 1.49 1.11
C LEU A 139 -12.02 0.85 0.70
N SER A 140 -13.07 1.66 0.48
CA SER A 140 -14.40 1.19 0.12
C SER A 140 -14.47 0.61 -1.29
N GLN A 141 -13.58 1.03 -2.19
CA GLN A 141 -13.47 0.53 -3.57
C GLN A 141 -12.60 -0.73 -3.69
N MET A 142 -11.79 -1.04 -2.68
CA MET A 142 -10.92 -2.21 -2.68
C MET A 142 -11.73 -3.51 -2.86
N ASN A 143 -11.24 -4.40 -3.72
CA ASN A 143 -11.92 -5.67 -3.96
C ASN A 143 -11.76 -6.59 -2.74
N LEU A 144 -12.89 -6.98 -2.15
CA LEU A 144 -12.98 -8.01 -1.12
C LEU A 144 -13.51 -9.28 -1.78
N HIS A 145 -12.89 -10.42 -1.49
CA HIS A 145 -13.42 -11.74 -1.85
C HIS A 145 -14.20 -12.34 -0.67
N GLY A 146 -15.04 -13.33 -0.95
CA GLY A 146 -15.89 -13.97 0.07
C GLY A 146 -15.12 -14.58 1.25
N CYS A 147 -13.84 -14.96 1.06
CA CYS A 147 -12.99 -15.51 2.12
C CYS A 147 -12.22 -14.46 2.93
N ASP A 148 -12.33 -13.16 2.60
CA ASP A 148 -11.57 -12.08 3.25
C ASP A 148 -12.24 -11.57 4.54
N SER A 149 -12.79 -12.46 5.37
CA SER A 149 -13.55 -12.11 6.59
C SER A 149 -12.72 -11.29 7.60
N THR A 150 -11.44 -11.65 7.77
CA THR A 150 -10.52 -10.93 8.65
C THR A 150 -10.26 -9.50 8.14
N LEU A 151 -10.06 -9.34 6.84
CA LEU A 151 -9.87 -8.03 6.21
C LEU A 151 -11.15 -7.18 6.30
N ALA A 152 -12.32 -7.77 6.05
CA ALA A 152 -13.60 -7.09 6.21
C ALA A 152 -13.81 -6.60 7.65
N SER A 153 -13.46 -7.42 8.64
CA SER A 153 -13.50 -7.05 10.06
C SER A 153 -12.55 -5.89 10.39
N THR A 154 -11.33 -5.89 9.84
CA THR A 154 -10.41 -4.75 10.01
C THR A 154 -10.95 -3.46 9.39
N LEU A 155 -11.54 -3.54 8.19
CA LEU A 155 -12.16 -2.38 7.54
C LEU A 155 -13.34 -1.83 8.36
N LEU A 156 -14.20 -2.69 8.91
CA LEU A 156 -15.28 -2.28 9.80
C LEU A 156 -14.76 -1.53 11.03
N ASN A 157 -13.71 -2.05 11.68
CA ASN A 157 -13.10 -1.37 12.82
C ASN A 157 -12.56 0.01 12.44
N ILE A 158 -11.91 0.13 11.28
CA ILE A 158 -11.43 1.42 10.76
C ILE A 158 -12.59 2.38 10.51
N TYR A 159 -13.67 1.94 9.86
CA TYR A 159 -14.82 2.78 9.54
C TYR A 159 -15.55 3.26 10.81
N ILE A 160 -15.84 2.35 11.74
CA ILE A 160 -16.52 2.69 13.01
C ILE A 160 -15.64 3.60 13.87
N GLY A 161 -14.34 3.33 13.97
CA GLY A 161 -13.40 4.19 14.70
C GLY A 161 -13.31 5.59 14.10
N LEU A 162 -13.30 5.70 12.78
CA LEU A 162 -13.26 6.98 12.09
C LEU A 162 -14.56 7.76 12.28
N PHE A 163 -15.72 7.09 12.21
CA PHE A 163 -17.00 7.70 12.52
C PHE A 163 -17.01 8.31 13.93
N ARG A 164 -16.61 7.53 14.94
CA ARG A 164 -16.52 8.02 16.34
C ARG A 164 -15.63 9.26 16.45
N MET A 165 -14.46 9.23 15.82
CA MET A 165 -13.52 10.36 15.84
C MET A 165 -14.11 11.61 15.15
N LEU A 166 -14.80 11.46 14.03
CA LEU A 166 -15.39 12.59 13.29
C LEU A 166 -16.59 13.21 14.02
N VAL A 167 -17.42 12.39 14.68
CA VAL A 167 -18.52 12.87 15.55
C VAL A 167 -17.97 13.70 16.70
N LEU A 168 -16.97 13.16 17.43
CA LEU A 168 -16.37 13.85 18.57
C LEU A 168 -15.75 15.21 18.19
N ASN A 169 -15.13 15.27 17.01
CA ASN A 169 -14.49 16.48 16.51
C ASN A 169 -15.44 17.46 15.81
N LYS A 170 -16.73 17.14 15.66
CA LYS A 170 -17.73 17.93 14.90
C LYS A 170 -17.28 18.26 13.47
N LYS A 171 -16.58 17.32 12.81
CA LYS A 171 -16.04 17.47 11.44
C LYS A 171 -16.74 16.59 10.41
N MET A 172 -17.95 16.13 10.73
CA MET A 172 -18.72 15.27 9.85
C MET A 172 -19.49 16.10 8.82
N ASP A 173 -19.26 15.82 7.55
CA ASP A 173 -19.98 16.37 6.40
C ASP A 173 -20.84 15.28 5.75
N ASP A 174 -21.90 15.65 5.04
CA ASP A 174 -22.88 14.72 4.44
C ASP A 174 -22.20 13.77 3.44
N LYS A 175 -21.23 14.27 2.67
CA LYS A 175 -20.46 13.44 1.73
C LYS A 175 -19.64 12.38 2.46
N MET A 176 -19.02 12.77 3.58
CA MET A 176 -18.24 11.86 4.40
C MET A 176 -19.14 10.78 5.00
N LEU A 177 -20.28 11.18 5.56
CA LEU A 177 -21.26 10.27 6.14
C LEU A 177 -21.77 9.25 5.11
N ASN A 178 -22.18 9.70 3.93
CA ASN A 178 -22.69 8.83 2.86
C ASN A 178 -21.66 7.79 2.43
N VAL A 179 -20.40 8.20 2.26
CA VAL A 179 -19.30 7.28 1.91
C VAL A 179 -19.05 6.27 3.03
N LEU A 180 -19.06 6.71 4.29
CA LEU A 180 -18.85 5.86 5.46
C LEU A 180 -19.96 4.81 5.62
N LEU A 181 -21.22 5.21 5.48
CA LEU A 181 -22.35 4.30 5.57
C LEU A 181 -22.33 3.25 4.45
N SER A 182 -22.08 3.68 3.21
CA SER A 182 -21.95 2.77 2.07
C SER A 182 -20.78 1.78 2.26
N ALA A 183 -19.62 2.26 2.72
CA ALA A 183 -18.46 1.43 3.00
C ALA A 183 -18.71 0.42 4.12
N THR A 184 -19.40 0.85 5.19
CA THR A 184 -19.73 -0.01 6.34
C THR A 184 -20.72 -1.09 5.95
N ASN A 185 -21.80 -0.76 5.23
CA ASN A 185 -22.79 -1.73 4.75
C ASN A 185 -22.17 -2.77 3.83
N ARG A 186 -21.27 -2.33 2.94
CA ARG A 186 -20.50 -3.24 2.07
C ARG A 186 -19.63 -4.17 2.91
N ALA A 187 -18.78 -3.65 3.79
CA ALA A 187 -17.89 -4.47 4.60
C ALA A 187 -18.64 -5.42 5.54
N PHE A 188 -19.77 -5.00 6.09
CA PHE A 188 -20.65 -5.82 6.92
C PHE A 188 -21.21 -7.02 6.17
N SER A 189 -21.59 -6.84 4.90
CA SER A 189 -22.09 -7.92 4.05
C SER A 189 -21.04 -9.03 3.86
N PHE A 190 -19.76 -8.66 3.71
CA PHE A 190 -18.64 -9.62 3.60
C PHE A 190 -18.26 -10.26 4.94
N ALA A 191 -18.33 -9.51 6.04
CA ALA A 191 -18.09 -10.07 7.38
C ALA A 191 -19.17 -11.11 7.76
N LYS A 192 -20.44 -10.88 7.36
CA LYS A 192 -21.54 -11.83 7.59
C LYS A 192 -21.44 -13.09 6.71
N GLY A 193 -20.90 -12.98 5.50
CA GLY A 193 -20.70 -14.11 4.58
C GLY A 193 -19.86 -15.26 5.18
N PHE A 194 -19.04 -14.96 6.18
CA PHE A 194 -18.29 -15.96 6.96
C PHE A 194 -19.20 -17.01 7.63
N LEU A 195 -20.38 -16.60 8.11
CA LEU A 195 -21.32 -17.51 8.81
C LEU A 195 -22.02 -18.51 7.88
N TYR A 196 -22.02 -18.30 6.55
CA TYR A 196 -22.67 -19.22 5.60
C TYR A 196 -21.69 -20.19 4.93
N CYS A 197 -20.39 -19.85 4.88
CA CYS A 197 -19.37 -20.73 4.31
C CYS A 197 -18.94 -21.87 5.26
N GLU A 198 -19.08 -21.72 6.58
CA GLU A 198 -18.81 -22.81 7.54
C GLU A 198 -19.85 -23.95 7.50
N PHE A 199 -21.02 -23.74 6.90
CA PHE A 199 -22.08 -24.76 6.82
C PHE A 199 -22.23 -25.41 5.43
N SER A 200 -21.30 -25.17 4.49
CA SER A 200 -21.31 -25.75 3.14
C SER A 200 -20.07 -26.60 2.81
N ILE A 201 -19.37 -27.14 3.81
CA ILE A 201 -18.30 -28.16 3.63
C ILE A 201 -18.67 -29.40 4.43
#